data_AF-A0A957RJT9-F1
#
_entry.id   AF-A0A957RJT9-F1
#
_cell.length_a   1.000
_cell.length_b   1.000
_cell.length_c   1.000
_cell.angle_alpha   90.00
_cell.angle_beta   90.00
_cell.angle_gamma   90.00
#
_symmetry.space_group_name_H-M   'P 1'
#
loop_
_entity.id
_entity.type
_entity.pdbx_description
1 polymer ?
#
loop_
_entity_poly.entity_id
_entity_poly.type
_entity_poly.pdbx_seq_one_letter_code
_entity_poly.pdbx_strand_id
1 'polypeptide(L)'
;YSGFTTLALADIMAELIESWPHLSGVYQVSSEPIDKYALLLMLRDAFGIDIEVEPYADFVIDRSLDSSHFRSTTKLALPTWQAMIQTLAQDTTPYDRWR
;
A
#
# COMPACT_ATOMS: atom_id res chain seq x y z
N TYR A 1 -7.56 -5.83 2.18
CA TYR A 1 -6.79 -4.82 1.43
C TYR A 1 -5.41 -5.37 1.14
N SER A 2 -4.87 -5.12 -0.05
CA SER A 2 -3.53 -5.59 -0.46
C SER A 2 -2.86 -4.57 -1.37
N GLY A 3 -3.15 -3.29 -1.19
CA GLY A 3 -2.66 -2.19 -2.02
C GLY A 3 -1.45 -1.49 -1.42
N PHE A 4 -0.97 -0.46 -2.12
CA PHE A 4 0.12 0.41 -1.66
C PHE A 4 -0.39 1.83 -1.44
N THR A 5 0.31 2.59 -0.61
CA THR A 5 0.17 4.06 -0.64
C THR A 5 0.73 4.60 -1.95
N THR A 6 0.28 5.81 -2.36
CA THR A 6 0.71 6.42 -3.62
C THR A 6 2.23 6.55 -3.72
N LEU A 7 2.89 6.97 -2.63
CA LEU A 7 4.35 7.10 -2.57
C LEU A 7 5.04 5.75 -2.79
N ALA A 8 4.62 4.71 -2.06
CA ALA A 8 5.19 3.38 -2.20
C ALA A 8 4.99 2.80 -3.61
N LEU A 9 3.81 3.00 -4.21
CA LEU A 9 3.57 2.56 -5.58
C LEU A 9 4.44 3.32 -6.59
N ALA A 10 4.63 4.63 -6.40
CA ALA A 10 5.50 5.43 -7.26
C ALA A 10 6.95 4.93 -7.19
N ASP A 11 7.48 4.65 -6.00
CA ASP A 11 8.82 4.10 -5.81
C ASP A 11 8.97 2.73 -6.47
N ILE A 12 7.98 1.84 -6.30
CA ILE A 12 7.94 0.53 -6.97
C ILE A 12 7.97 0.71 -8.49
N MET A 13 7.18 1.62 -9.04
CA MET A 13 7.14 1.86 -10.49
C MET A 13 8.46 2.44 -11.01
N ALA A 14 9.08 3.35 -10.27
CA ALA A 14 10.38 3.92 -10.65
C ALA A 14 11.46 2.83 -10.71
N GLU A 15 11.55 2.00 -9.66
CA GLU A 15 12.49 0.88 -9.57
C GLU A 15 12.22 -0.17 -10.67
N LEU A 16 10.94 -0.44 -11.00
CA LEU A 16 10.59 -1.33 -12.11
C LEU A 16 11.07 -0.82 -13.47
N ILE A 17 10.90 0.47 -13.73
CA ILE A 17 11.32 1.11 -14.98
C ILE A 17 12.84 1.09 -15.12
N GLU A 18 13.57 1.32 -14.02
CA GLU A 18 15.04 1.37 -14.02
C GLU A 18 15.67 -0.03 -14.14
N SER A 19 15.22 -0.98 -13.33
CA SER A 19 15.89 -2.27 -13.13
C SER A 19 15.32 -3.41 -14.00
N TRP A 20 14.11 -3.28 -14.54
CA TRP A 20 13.49 -4.29 -15.43
C TRP A 20 12.94 -3.69 -16.74
N PRO A 21 13.78 -3.09 -17.60
CA PRO A 21 13.34 -2.39 -18.82
C PRO A 21 12.68 -3.29 -19.88
N HIS A 22 12.77 -4.62 -19.71
CA HIS A 22 12.18 -5.60 -20.62
C HIS A 22 11.00 -6.38 -20.00
N LEU A 23 10.60 -6.06 -18.77
CA LEU A 23 9.45 -6.70 -18.12
C LEU A 23 8.18 -6.36 -18.91
N SER A 24 7.40 -7.37 -19.25
CA SER A 24 6.18 -7.22 -20.04
C SER A 24 5.16 -8.30 -19.66
N GLY A 25 3.89 -8.02 -19.94
CA GLY A 25 2.77 -8.88 -19.56
C GLY A 25 1.98 -8.33 -18.38
N VAL A 26 1.14 -9.18 -17.79
CA VAL A 26 0.22 -8.79 -16.70
C VAL A 26 0.73 -9.33 -15.38
N TYR A 27 0.94 -8.42 -14.42
CA TYR A 27 1.37 -8.72 -13.07
C TYR A 27 0.40 -8.09 -12.06
N GLN A 28 0.04 -8.85 -11.04
CA GLN A 28 -0.60 -8.27 -9.86
C GLN A 28 0.49 -7.75 -8.93
N VAL A 29 0.42 -6.47 -8.59
CA VAL A 29 1.34 -5.82 -7.66
C VAL A 29 0.58 -5.61 -6.36
N SER A 30 0.95 -6.32 -5.29
CA SER A 30 0.21 -6.30 -4.03
C SER A 30 1.10 -6.36 -2.80
N SER A 31 0.70 -5.64 -1.76
CA SER A 31 1.29 -5.73 -0.42
C SER A 31 0.85 -7.02 0.27
N GLU A 32 1.35 -7.27 1.48
CA GLU A 32 0.73 -8.26 2.36
C GLU A 32 -0.75 -7.90 2.59
N PRO A 33 -1.67 -8.88 2.58
CA PRO A 33 -3.07 -8.64 2.90
C PRO A 33 -3.25 -8.11 4.32
N ILE A 34 -4.19 -7.18 4.48
CA ILE A 34 -4.63 -6.66 5.77
C ILE A 34 -6.15 -6.46 5.79
N ASP A 35 -6.79 -6.74 6.91
CA ASP A 35 -8.21 -6.42 7.09
C ASP A 35 -8.43 -4.91 7.27
N LYS A 36 -9.67 -4.46 7.04
CA LYS A 36 -10.04 -3.04 7.09
C LYS A 36 -9.84 -2.45 8.48
N TYR A 37 -10.14 -3.21 9.52
CA TYR A 37 -10.13 -2.72 10.89
C TYR A 37 -8.69 -2.44 11.34
N ALA A 38 -7.78 -3.39 11.14
CA ALA A 38 -6.35 -3.21 11.40
C ALA A 38 -5.75 -2.04 10.59
N LEU A 39 -6.13 -1.90 9.32
CA LEU A 39 -5.69 -0.77 8.50
C LEU A 39 -6.14 0.59 9.07
N LEU A 40 -7.41 0.70 9.47
CA LEU A 40 -7.94 1.93 10.07
C LEU A 40 -7.28 2.28 11.40
N LEU A 41 -7.01 1.29 12.25
CA LEU A 41 -6.30 1.52 13.51
C LEU A 41 -4.87 2.03 13.28
N MET A 42 -4.12 1.42 12.35
CA MET A 42 -2.77 1.91 12.02
C MET A 42 -2.79 3.34 11.47
N LEU A 43 -3.77 3.68 10.64
CA LEU A 43 -3.93 5.04 10.13
C LEU A 43 -4.25 6.02 11.25
N ARG A 44 -5.23 5.71 12.10
CA ARG A 44 -5.59 6.53 13.26
C ARG A 44 -4.35 6.85 14.11
N ASP A 45 -3.58 5.81 14.45
CA ASP A 45 -2.42 5.93 15.32
C ASP A 45 -1.30 6.75 14.67
N ALA A 46 -1.01 6.53 13.38
CA ALA A 46 0.03 7.25 12.67
C ALA A 46 -0.29 8.73 12.44
N PHE A 47 -1.56 9.07 12.25
CA PHE A 47 -2.02 10.45 12.08
C PHE A 47 -2.38 11.15 13.40
N GLY A 48 -2.31 10.45 14.53
CA GLY A 48 -2.65 11.02 15.85
C GLY A 48 -4.11 11.46 15.96
N ILE A 49 -5.02 10.75 15.30
CA ILE A 49 -6.45 11.10 15.27
C ILE A 49 -7.15 10.51 16.50
N ASP A 50 -7.75 11.36 17.32
CA ASP A 50 -8.51 10.94 18.51
C ASP A 50 -9.94 10.51 18.13
N ILE A 51 -10.07 9.30 17.58
CA ILE A 51 -11.36 8.68 17.24
C ILE A 51 -11.39 7.20 17.64
N GLU A 52 -12.57 6.74 18.04
CA GLU A 52 -12.84 5.31 18.21
C GLU A 52 -13.16 4.67 16.86
N VAL A 53 -12.55 3.51 16.57
CA VAL A 53 -12.88 2.70 15.40
C VAL A 53 -13.67 1.51 15.91
N GLU A 54 -14.96 1.47 15.62
CA GLU A 54 -15.83 0.34 16.00
C GLU A 54 -15.72 -0.80 14.97
N PRO A 55 -15.51 -2.05 15.41
CA PRO A 55 -15.49 -3.20 14.50
C PRO A 55 -16.89 -3.49 13.95
N TYR A 56 -16.96 -3.84 12.66
CA TYR A 56 -18.21 -4.21 11.98
C TYR A 56 -18.08 -5.57 11.30
N ALA A 57 -18.80 -6.57 11.81
CA ALA A 57 -18.64 -7.97 11.42
C ALA A 57 -19.63 -8.46 10.35
N ASP A 58 -20.73 -7.73 10.10
CA ASP A 58 -21.84 -8.21 9.26
C ASP A 58 -21.51 -8.18 7.75
N PHE A 59 -20.42 -7.53 7.35
CA PHE A 59 -19.98 -7.48 5.96
C PHE A 59 -18.54 -7.99 5.82
N VAL A 60 -18.38 -9.05 5.03
CA VAL A 60 -17.09 -9.67 4.73
C VAL A 60 -16.90 -9.74 3.23
N ILE A 61 -15.76 -9.26 2.75
CA ILE A 61 -15.35 -9.38 1.36
C ILE A 61 -13.83 -9.48 1.27
N ASP A 62 -13.35 -10.45 0.49
CA ASP A 62 -11.93 -10.56 0.15
C ASP A 62 -11.74 -10.26 -1.34
N ARG A 63 -10.95 -9.21 -1.61
CA ARG A 63 -10.52 -8.79 -2.96
C ARG A 63 -9.00 -8.66 -3.02
N SER A 64 -8.31 -9.41 -2.17
CA SER A 64 -6.86 -9.37 -2.11
C SER A 64 -6.27 -9.91 -3.41
N LEU A 65 -5.21 -9.25 -3.86
CA LEU A 65 -4.46 -9.60 -5.06
C LEU A 65 -3.33 -10.58 -4.71
N ASP A 66 -3.06 -11.53 -5.60
CA ASP A 66 -1.95 -12.47 -5.51
C ASP A 66 -0.75 -11.98 -6.34
N SER A 67 0.27 -11.43 -5.66
CA SER A 67 1.51 -10.96 -6.28
C SER A 67 2.63 -12.00 -6.32
N SER A 68 2.32 -13.29 -6.14
CA SER A 68 3.33 -14.36 -6.17
C SER A 68 4.15 -14.35 -7.47
N HIS A 69 3.48 -14.16 -8.61
CA HIS A 69 4.16 -14.05 -9.90
C HIS A 69 5.10 -12.83 -9.92
N PHE A 70 4.61 -11.64 -9.57
CA PHE A 70 5.40 -10.41 -9.52
C PHE A 70 6.63 -10.52 -8.62
N ARG A 71 6.45 -11.03 -7.39
CA ARG A 71 7.54 -11.20 -6.41
C ARG A 71 8.56 -12.23 -6.85
N SER A 72 8.11 -13.31 -7.48
CA SER A 72 9.03 -14.34 -7.99
C SER A 72 9.88 -13.84 -9.16
N THR A 73 9.32 -12.99 -10.03
CA THR A 73 10.00 -12.41 -11.20
C THR A 73 10.95 -11.28 -10.81
N THR A 74 10.49 -10.33 -10.00
CA THR A 74 11.24 -9.10 -9.71
C THR A 74 12.15 -9.25 -8.49
N LYS A 75 11.79 -10.09 -7.51
CA LYS A 75 12.46 -10.16 -6.20
C LYS A 75 12.55 -8.78 -5.50
N LEU A 76 11.76 -7.81 -5.93
CA LEU A 76 11.74 -6.46 -5.40
C LEU A 76 11.24 -6.48 -3.95
N ALA A 77 11.96 -5.77 -3.07
CA ALA A 77 11.58 -5.67 -1.67
C ALA A 77 10.41 -4.69 -1.51
N LEU A 78 9.24 -5.21 -1.14
CA LEU A 78 8.03 -4.40 -0.96
C LEU A 78 7.94 -3.87 0.47
N PRO A 79 7.50 -2.61 0.67
CA PRO A 79 7.40 -2.02 2.00
C PRO A 79 6.29 -2.68 2.82
N THR A 80 6.47 -2.70 4.14
CA THR A 80 5.43 -3.13 5.08
C THR A 80 4.34 -2.07 5.20
N TRP A 81 3.14 -2.46 5.66
CA TRP A 81 2.07 -1.51 5.96
C TRP A 81 2.50 -0.43 6.94
N GLN A 82 3.24 -0.80 7.98
CA GLN A 82 3.75 0.15 8.97
C GLN A 82 4.65 1.21 8.32
N ALA A 83 5.59 0.79 7.48
CA ALA A 83 6.48 1.71 6.77
C ALA A 83 5.69 2.61 5.81
N MET A 84 4.78 2.03 5.01
CA MET A 84 3.97 2.80 4.06
C MET A 84 3.10 3.87 4.74
N ILE A 85 2.50 3.54 5.88
CA ILE A 85 1.62 4.44 6.62
C ILE A 85 2.42 5.54 7.33
N GLN A 86 3.60 5.21 7.89
CA GLN A 86 4.50 6.22 8.47
C GLN A 86 4.97 7.22 7.41
N THR A 87 5.40 6.73 6.24
CA THR A 87 5.77 7.60 5.11
C THR A 87 4.60 8.46 4.67
N LEU A 88 3.40 7.88 4.58
CA LEU A 88 2.19 8.63 4.21
C LEU A 88 1.84 9.73 5.23
N ALA A 89 1.93 9.45 6.54
CA ALA A 89 1.64 10.43 7.59
C ALA A 89 2.67 11.58 7.64
N GLN A 90 3.88 11.34 7.14
CA GLN A 90 4.96 12.32 7.05
C GLN A 90 4.98 13.07 5.71
N ASP A 91 4.09 12.71 4.77
CA ASP A 91 4.03 13.35 3.46
C ASP A 91 3.62 14.81 3.59
N THR A 92 4.50 15.71 3.15
CA THR A 92 4.29 17.16 3.17
C THR A 92 3.86 17.71 1.81
N THR A 93 3.58 16.82 0.84
CA THR A 93 3.14 17.21 -0.49
C THR A 93 1.93 18.14 -0.38
N PRO A 94 2.02 19.39 -0.87
CA PRO A 94 0.96 20.37 -0.69
C PRO A 94 -0.13 20.15 -1.73
N TYR A 95 -0.92 19.07 -1.57
CA TYR A 95 -1.97 18.66 -2.51
C TYR A 95 -2.97 19.79 -2.81
N ASP A 96 -3.20 20.69 -1.84
CA ASP A 96 -4.08 21.85 -1.99
C ASP A 96 -3.55 22.92 -2.96
N ARG A 97 -2.25 22.90 -3.28
CA ARG A 97 -1.59 23.88 -4.18
C ARG A 97 -1.55 23.44 -5.64
N TRP A 98 -1.95 22.20 -5.95
CA TRP A 98 -1.89 21.64 -7.29
C TRP A 98 -3.17 21.90 -8.11
N ARG A 99 -3.84 23.03 -7.84
CA ARG A 99 -5.03 23.51 -8.55
C ARG A 99 -4.71 24.68 -9.45
#